data_AF-A0ABD2M7J1-F1
#
_entry.id   AF-A0ABD2M7J1-F1
#
_cell.length_a   1.000
_cell.length_b   1.000
_cell.length_c   1.000
_cell.angle_alpha   90.00
_cell.angle_beta   90.00
_cell.angle_gamma   90.00
#
_symmetry.space_group_name_H-M   'P 1'
#
loop_
_entity.id
_entity.type
_entity.pdbx_description
1 polymer ?
#
loop_
_entity_poly.entity_id
_entity_poly.type
_entity_poly.pdbx_seq_one_letter_code
_entity_poly.pdbx_strand_id
1 'polypeptide(L)'
;MEICEERQNDQPKIDQKFTETICETPFSAVDEGTEAVQTVENADHQITKQTRKKQHIRNRKEKEEIVNKFRQMKREFAAAKDKRPYEEINREITEELGVSIRTISLWQRELGVEAIVREYSNYKKIEMIKRYDQMKALNTQLRSDEICKRLKISKTSLFEWKKQLADGQMKKTKTLDEKRKVEIVQKYEQIKNENGKMKDSEIAKKLKICPGKLLELRKKLQPNYKKARAFSMEEKQKFIHQFDKIIGKKEQQSVVRKDKLEIAERVGINLRTIDKWKSEMGLKILMGLICVIICQQIKRHGNGTNVQGNEVEKEK
;
A
#
# COMPACT_ATOMS: atom_id res chain seq x y z
N MET A 1 67.60 9.32 22.96
CA MET A 1 67.94 8.72 21.65
C MET A 1 66.91 7.64 21.39
N GLU A 2 65.80 8.00 20.76
CA GLU A 2 64.75 7.06 20.36
C GLU A 2 64.71 7.04 18.84
N ILE A 3 64.82 5.84 18.29
CA ILE A 3 64.97 5.53 16.87
C ILE A 3 63.55 5.39 16.29
N CYS A 4 63.22 6.24 15.33
CA CYS A 4 62.04 6.10 14.49
C CYS A 4 62.34 5.13 13.35
N GLU A 5 61.66 3.98 13.31
CA GLU A 5 61.67 3.08 12.16
C GLU A 5 60.56 3.47 11.17
N GLU A 6 60.98 3.98 10.00
CA GLU A 6 60.15 4.13 8.80
C GLU A 6 59.81 2.76 8.21
N ARG A 7 58.50 2.47 8.05
CA ARG A 7 58.03 1.37 7.21
C ARG A 7 57.60 1.91 5.86
N GLN A 8 58.42 1.62 4.84
CA GLN A 8 58.07 1.76 3.43
C GLN A 8 57.02 0.70 3.05
N ASN A 9 56.04 1.13 2.26
CA ASN A 9 54.86 0.35 1.90
C ASN A 9 54.89 0.19 0.37
N ASP A 10 55.42 -0.94 -0.09
CA ASP A 10 55.49 -1.28 -1.51
C ASP A 10 54.13 -1.80 -2.00
N GLN A 11 53.55 -1.11 -3.00
CA GLN A 11 52.42 -1.60 -3.78
C GLN A 11 52.92 -2.46 -4.95
N PRO A 12 52.29 -3.62 -5.22
CA PRO A 12 52.59 -4.38 -6.43
C PRO A 12 51.89 -3.78 -7.66
N LYS A 13 52.67 -3.58 -8.72
CA LYS A 13 52.21 -3.31 -10.09
C LYS A 13 51.50 -4.54 -10.64
N ILE A 14 50.27 -4.37 -11.12
CA ILE A 14 49.54 -5.39 -11.89
C ILE A 14 49.69 -5.03 -13.36
N ASP A 15 50.48 -5.83 -14.08
CA ASP A 15 50.60 -5.73 -15.53
C ASP A 15 49.39 -6.36 -16.21
N GLN A 16 48.66 -5.55 -16.98
CA GLN A 16 47.68 -6.01 -17.96
C GLN A 16 48.42 -6.60 -19.16
N LYS A 17 48.23 -7.90 -19.41
CA LYS A 17 48.46 -8.50 -20.73
C LYS A 17 47.15 -9.03 -21.28
N PHE A 18 46.56 -8.21 -22.13
CA PHE A 18 45.60 -8.60 -23.16
C PHE A 18 46.40 -9.31 -24.26
N THR A 19 46.05 -10.57 -24.57
CA THR A 19 46.37 -11.16 -25.87
C THR A 19 45.14 -11.92 -26.35
N GLU A 20 44.56 -11.35 -27.39
CA GLU A 20 43.55 -11.93 -28.25
C GLU A 20 44.07 -13.23 -28.87
N THR A 21 43.22 -14.24 -28.94
CA THR A 21 43.40 -15.35 -29.88
C THR A 21 42.03 -15.63 -30.48
N ILE A 22 41.78 -14.97 -31.60
CA ILE A 22 40.64 -15.22 -32.47
C ILE A 22 41.04 -16.40 -33.35
N CYS A 23 40.51 -17.59 -33.05
CA CYS A 23 40.58 -18.73 -33.96
C CYS A 23 39.43 -18.61 -34.97
N GLU A 24 39.75 -18.15 -36.17
CA GLU A 24 38.89 -18.27 -37.35
C GLU A 24 38.71 -19.75 -37.69
N THR A 25 37.48 -20.23 -37.62
CA THR A 25 37.06 -21.51 -38.18
C THR A 25 36.26 -21.23 -39.46
N PRO A 26 36.57 -21.90 -40.58
CA PRO A 26 35.80 -21.73 -41.81
C PRO A 26 34.44 -22.41 -41.65
N PHE A 27 33.39 -21.58 -41.62
CA PHE A 27 32.01 -22.04 -41.61
C PHE A 27 31.67 -22.60 -43.00
N SER A 28 31.62 -23.92 -43.09
CA SER A 28 31.10 -24.63 -44.26
C SER A 28 29.59 -24.48 -44.29
N ALA A 29 29.08 -23.98 -45.40
CA ALA A 29 27.66 -23.92 -45.69
C ALA A 29 27.12 -25.35 -45.80
N VAL A 30 26.21 -25.70 -44.89
CA VAL A 30 25.31 -26.83 -45.05
C VAL A 30 23.90 -26.26 -44.97
N ASP A 31 23.33 -26.03 -46.15
CA ASP A 31 21.89 -25.97 -46.36
C ASP A 31 21.32 -27.34 -45.98
N GLU A 32 20.40 -27.37 -45.01
CA GLU A 32 19.25 -28.29 -44.94
C GLU A 32 18.60 -28.19 -43.54
N GLY A 33 17.28 -27.90 -43.50
CA GLY A 33 16.45 -28.27 -42.35
C GLY A 33 15.64 -27.17 -41.65
N THR A 34 15.04 -26.22 -42.37
CA THR A 34 14.20 -25.14 -41.81
C THR A 34 12.78 -25.56 -41.40
N GLU A 35 12.56 -26.80 -40.94
CA GLU A 35 11.24 -27.27 -40.47
C GLU A 35 11.22 -27.82 -39.03
N ALA A 36 12.38 -27.99 -38.38
CA ALA A 36 12.44 -28.50 -37.00
C ALA A 36 12.54 -27.42 -35.90
N VAL A 37 12.86 -26.17 -36.25
CA VAL A 37 13.19 -25.11 -35.26
C VAL A 37 11.94 -24.46 -34.63
N GLN A 38 10.76 -24.53 -35.26
CA GLN A 38 9.53 -23.93 -34.71
C GLN A 38 8.84 -24.74 -33.60
N THR A 39 9.27 -25.98 -33.33
CA THR A 39 8.70 -26.81 -32.25
C THR A 39 9.44 -26.64 -30.92
N VAL A 40 10.72 -26.27 -30.93
CA VAL A 40 11.52 -26.10 -29.71
C VAL A 40 11.26 -24.76 -29.01
N GLU A 41 11.16 -23.66 -29.77
CA GLU A 41 10.85 -22.33 -29.19
C GLU A 41 9.43 -22.27 -28.58
N ASN A 42 8.48 -23.03 -29.14
CA ASN A 42 7.13 -23.13 -28.61
C ASN A 42 7.04 -23.98 -27.33
N ALA A 43 7.91 -24.99 -27.17
CA ALA A 43 7.99 -25.78 -25.94
C ALA A 43 8.55 -24.95 -24.76
N ASP A 44 9.61 -24.18 -25.00
CA ASP A 44 10.21 -23.31 -23.98
C ASP A 44 9.28 -22.17 -23.53
N HIS A 45 8.46 -21.64 -24.44
CA HIS A 45 7.46 -20.62 -24.11
C HIS A 45 6.26 -21.18 -23.32
N GLN A 46 5.93 -22.47 -23.48
CA GLN A 46 4.90 -23.13 -22.69
C GLN A 46 5.40 -23.55 -21.29
N ILE A 47 6.66 -23.98 -21.16
CA ILE A 47 7.29 -24.29 -19.86
C ILE A 47 7.42 -23.01 -19.00
N THR A 48 7.79 -21.87 -19.61
CA THR A 48 7.84 -20.57 -18.90
C THR A 48 6.46 -20.01 -18.54
N LYS A 49 5.40 -20.27 -19.33
CA LYS A 49 4.03 -19.88 -18.96
C LYS A 49 3.43 -20.79 -17.87
N GLN A 50 3.75 -22.09 -17.84
CA GLN A 50 3.30 -23.00 -16.78
C GLN A 50 4.01 -22.72 -15.44
N THR A 51 5.31 -22.39 -15.44
CA THR A 51 6.04 -22.00 -14.22
C THR A 51 5.55 -20.66 -13.65
N ARG A 52 5.13 -19.70 -14.49
CA ARG A 52 4.51 -18.44 -14.02
C ARG A 52 3.11 -18.63 -13.43
N LYS A 53 2.32 -19.61 -13.88
CA LYS A 53 1.01 -19.92 -13.27
C LYS A 53 1.11 -20.63 -11.92
N LYS A 54 2.20 -21.36 -11.63
CA LYS A 54 2.42 -21.98 -10.30
C LYS A 54 2.84 -21.00 -9.19
N GLN A 55 3.11 -19.72 -9.52
CA GLN A 55 3.35 -18.67 -8.51
C GLN A 55 2.04 -18.10 -7.92
N HIS A 56 0.87 -18.51 -8.43
CA HIS A 56 -0.39 -17.97 -7.96
C HIS A 56 -0.90 -18.75 -6.74
N ILE A 57 -0.65 -18.17 -5.57
CA ILE A 57 -1.30 -18.44 -4.27
C ILE A 57 -0.97 -19.82 -3.69
N ARG A 58 0.22 -19.95 -3.10
CA ARG A 58 0.45 -20.97 -2.06
C ARG A 58 -0.42 -20.64 -0.84
N ASN A 59 -1.20 -21.61 -0.40
CA ASN A 59 -2.04 -21.50 0.80
C ASN A 59 -1.16 -21.13 2.00
N ARG A 60 -1.70 -20.43 2.99
CA ARG A 60 -0.95 -19.98 4.18
C ARG A 60 -0.18 -21.14 4.85
N LYS A 61 -0.81 -22.32 4.95
CA LYS A 61 -0.19 -23.52 5.51
C LYS A 61 1.07 -23.96 4.74
N GLU A 62 1.01 -23.94 3.41
CA GLU A 62 2.14 -24.32 2.57
C GLU A 62 3.31 -23.33 2.72
N LYS A 63 3.01 -22.03 2.83
CA LYS A 63 4.03 -21.02 3.16
C LYS A 63 4.69 -21.30 4.51
N GLU A 64 3.90 -21.66 5.53
CA GLU A 64 4.39 -22.00 6.87
C GLU A 64 5.30 -23.24 6.84
N GLU A 65 4.89 -24.31 6.14
CA GLU A 65 5.68 -25.53 5.97
C GLU A 65 7.05 -25.25 5.32
N ILE A 66 7.07 -24.48 4.24
CA ILE A 66 8.32 -24.15 3.53
C ILE A 66 9.22 -23.28 4.40
N VAL A 67 8.66 -22.28 5.09
CA VAL A 67 9.43 -21.42 5.99
C VAL A 67 10.02 -22.22 7.16
N ASN A 68 9.27 -23.19 7.69
CA ASN A 68 9.75 -24.08 8.75
C ASN A 68 10.86 -25.02 8.25
N LYS A 69 10.68 -25.62 7.07
CA LYS A 69 11.70 -26.48 6.44
C LYS A 69 13.00 -25.71 6.16
N PHE A 70 12.88 -24.49 5.61
CA PHE A 70 14.02 -23.58 5.41
C PHE A 70 14.80 -23.33 6.71
N ARG A 71 14.10 -23.11 7.82
CA ARG A 71 14.75 -22.90 9.14
C ARG A 71 15.41 -24.14 9.67
N GLN A 72 14.76 -25.28 9.52
CA GLN A 72 15.29 -26.56 9.98
C GLN A 72 16.60 -26.87 9.27
N MET A 73 16.63 -26.81 7.93
CA MET A 73 17.84 -27.06 7.15
C MET A 73 18.99 -26.12 7.56
N LYS A 74 18.71 -24.83 7.79
CA LYS A 74 19.74 -23.91 8.30
C LYS A 74 20.28 -24.27 9.67
N ARG A 75 19.46 -24.85 10.56
CA ARG A 75 19.93 -25.36 11.85
C ARG A 75 20.78 -26.62 11.66
N GLU A 76 20.42 -27.49 10.73
CA GLU A 76 21.18 -28.70 10.40
C GLU A 76 22.57 -28.34 9.85
N PHE A 77 22.66 -27.41 8.89
CA PHE A 77 23.94 -26.90 8.40
C PHE A 77 24.78 -26.24 9.50
N ALA A 78 24.16 -25.45 10.37
CA ALA A 78 24.86 -24.83 11.50
C ALA A 78 25.35 -25.88 12.51
N ALA A 79 24.58 -26.93 12.77
CA ALA A 79 24.94 -28.03 13.66
C ALA A 79 26.07 -28.90 13.08
N ALA A 80 26.08 -29.09 11.76
CA ALA A 80 27.16 -29.76 11.03
C ALA A 80 28.48 -28.96 11.01
N LYS A 81 28.50 -27.73 11.55
CA LYS A 81 29.64 -26.79 11.53
C LYS A 81 30.17 -26.56 10.10
N ASP A 82 29.25 -26.51 9.15
CA ASP A 82 29.58 -26.21 7.77
C ASP A 82 30.26 -24.82 7.70
N LYS A 83 31.48 -24.77 7.14
CA LYS A 83 32.29 -23.56 7.02
C LYS A 83 31.99 -22.78 5.74
N ARG A 84 31.09 -23.27 4.89
CA ARG A 84 30.73 -22.61 3.64
C ARG A 84 30.12 -21.22 3.87
N PRO A 85 30.28 -20.29 2.92
CA PRO A 85 29.61 -19.00 2.96
C PRO A 85 28.11 -19.13 3.12
N TYR A 86 27.52 -18.22 3.90
CA TYR A 86 26.10 -18.22 4.19
C TYR A 86 25.25 -18.03 2.92
N GLU A 87 25.77 -17.30 1.92
CA GLU A 87 25.12 -17.12 0.62
C GLU A 87 24.98 -18.45 -0.14
N GLU A 88 26.01 -19.30 -0.11
CA GLU A 88 25.98 -20.62 -0.77
C GLU A 88 24.97 -21.55 -0.10
N ILE A 89 24.99 -21.62 1.24
CA ILE A 89 24.04 -22.43 2.01
C ILE A 89 22.60 -21.98 1.72
N ASN A 90 22.31 -20.68 1.72
CA ASN A 90 20.96 -20.22 1.41
C ASN A 90 20.55 -20.55 -0.03
N ARG A 91 21.48 -20.48 -0.98
CA ARG A 91 21.23 -20.80 -2.39
C ARG A 91 20.81 -22.26 -2.54
N GLU A 92 21.58 -23.19 -1.98
CA GLU A 92 21.29 -24.62 -2.00
C GLU A 92 19.91 -24.93 -1.38
N ILE A 93 19.65 -24.36 -0.20
CA ILE A 93 18.34 -24.56 0.45
C ILE A 93 17.21 -23.99 -0.42
N THR A 94 17.40 -22.83 -1.04
CA THR A 94 16.35 -22.21 -1.90
C THR A 94 16.13 -22.97 -3.20
N GLU A 95 17.18 -23.56 -3.76
CA GLU A 95 17.11 -24.45 -4.93
C GLU A 95 16.34 -25.72 -4.57
N GLU A 96 16.67 -26.37 -3.44
CA GLU A 96 15.97 -27.57 -2.97
C GLU A 96 14.48 -27.30 -2.69
N LEU A 97 14.16 -26.15 -2.11
CA LEU A 97 12.77 -25.77 -1.83
C LEU A 97 12.02 -25.27 -3.07
N GLY A 98 12.72 -25.00 -4.18
CA GLY A 98 12.13 -24.43 -5.39
C GLY A 98 11.52 -23.04 -5.16
N VAL A 99 12.07 -22.26 -4.23
CA VAL A 99 11.56 -20.92 -3.87
C VAL A 99 12.71 -19.96 -3.67
N SER A 100 12.66 -18.81 -4.34
CA SER A 100 13.69 -17.78 -4.19
C SER A 100 13.82 -17.30 -2.74
N ILE A 101 15.05 -16.97 -2.33
CA ILE A 101 15.33 -16.42 -1.00
C ILE A 101 14.46 -15.19 -0.68
N ARG A 102 14.24 -14.33 -1.68
CA ARG A 102 13.40 -13.13 -1.56
C ARG A 102 11.96 -13.47 -1.22
N THR A 103 11.41 -14.51 -1.85
CA THR A 103 10.05 -15.01 -1.58
C THR A 103 9.96 -15.61 -0.19
N ILE A 104 10.95 -16.40 0.23
CA ILE A 104 11.00 -16.97 1.59
C ILE A 104 11.06 -15.84 2.64
N SER A 105 11.90 -14.82 2.44
CA SER A 105 11.96 -13.65 3.33
C SER A 105 10.62 -12.90 3.40
N LEU A 106 9.94 -12.73 2.27
CA LEU A 106 8.61 -12.12 2.24
C LEU A 106 7.60 -12.94 3.06
N TRP A 107 7.56 -14.27 2.89
CA TRP A 107 6.67 -15.13 3.65
C TRP A 107 7.01 -15.17 5.14
N GLN A 108 8.29 -15.16 5.49
CA GLN A 108 8.72 -15.03 6.89
C GLN A 108 8.16 -13.75 7.54
N ARG A 109 8.13 -12.64 6.80
CA ARG A 109 7.52 -11.39 7.24
C ARG A 109 6.00 -11.47 7.32
N GLU A 110 5.33 -12.00 6.30
CA GLU A 110 3.87 -12.17 6.26
C GLU A 110 3.37 -13.07 7.41
N LEU A 111 4.11 -14.12 7.74
CA LEU A 111 3.78 -15.05 8.82
C LEU A 111 4.19 -14.53 10.21
N GLY A 112 4.91 -13.41 10.29
CA GLY A 112 5.47 -12.90 11.56
C GLY A 112 6.53 -13.83 12.17
N VAL A 113 7.07 -14.74 11.35
CA VAL A 113 7.99 -15.79 11.75
C VAL A 113 9.42 -15.28 11.68
N GLU A 114 9.75 -14.38 10.74
CA GLU A 114 11.01 -13.62 10.72
C GLU A 114 11.27 -13.18 12.15
N ALA A 115 12.43 -13.55 12.71
CA ALA A 115 12.87 -12.95 13.95
C ALA A 115 13.02 -11.49 13.57
N ILE A 116 11.95 -10.71 13.81
CA ILE A 116 11.82 -9.32 13.38
C ILE A 116 13.19 -8.78 13.72
N VAL A 117 13.98 -8.43 12.69
CA VAL A 117 15.11 -7.54 12.89
C VAL A 117 14.39 -6.35 13.44
N ARG A 118 14.25 -6.30 14.79
CA ARG A 118 13.22 -5.52 15.46
C ARG A 118 13.32 -4.19 14.77
N GLU A 119 12.30 -3.81 14.00
CA GLU A 119 12.39 -2.57 13.25
C GLU A 119 12.33 -1.51 14.33
N TYR A 120 13.50 -1.22 14.87
CA TYR A 120 13.66 -0.35 15.99
C TYR A 120 13.28 1.00 15.41
N SER A 121 12.22 1.59 15.95
CA SER A 121 11.88 2.96 15.60
C SER A 121 13.13 3.83 15.78
N ASN A 122 13.28 4.89 14.99
CA ASN A 122 14.44 5.78 15.12
C ASN A 122 14.63 6.28 16.56
N TYR A 123 13.53 6.48 17.30
CA TYR A 123 13.57 6.75 18.73
C TYR A 123 14.27 5.64 19.52
N LYS A 124 13.86 4.38 19.32
CA LYS A 124 14.43 3.24 20.04
C LYS A 124 15.89 3.00 19.67
N LYS A 125 16.27 3.22 18.40
CA LYS A 125 17.67 3.20 17.95
C LYS A 125 18.49 4.24 18.70
N ILE A 126 18.03 5.49 18.77
CA ILE A 126 18.69 6.59 19.49
C ILE A 126 18.78 6.27 20.99
N GLU A 127 17.72 5.74 21.59
CA GLU A 127 17.73 5.34 23.01
C GLU A 127 18.80 4.28 23.29
N MET A 128 18.91 3.27 22.42
CA MET A 128 19.91 2.21 22.55
C MET A 128 21.34 2.74 22.36
N ILE A 129 21.56 3.65 21.40
CA ILE A 129 22.84 4.35 21.25
C ILE A 129 23.21 5.08 22.55
N LYS A 130 22.28 5.86 23.11
CA LYS A 130 22.52 6.61 24.35
C LYS A 130 22.85 5.69 25.53
N ARG A 131 22.10 4.60 25.70
CA ARG A 131 22.36 3.61 26.76
C ARG A 131 23.72 2.96 26.58
N TYR A 132 24.09 2.62 25.35
CA TYR A 132 25.43 2.11 25.04
C TYR A 132 26.52 3.11 25.45
N ASP A 133 26.37 4.38 25.05
CA ASP A 133 27.36 5.42 25.35
C ASP A 133 27.48 5.68 26.86
N GLN A 134 26.35 5.68 27.58
CA GLN A 134 26.34 5.79 29.05
C GLN A 134 27.05 4.60 29.72
N MET A 135 26.76 3.37 29.29
CA MET A 135 27.42 2.18 29.85
C MET A 135 28.92 2.18 29.56
N LYS A 136 29.33 2.65 28.37
CA LYS A 136 30.75 2.73 27.99
C LYS A 136 31.49 3.84 28.73
N ALA A 137 30.82 4.96 29.02
CA ALA A 137 31.38 6.05 29.81
C ALA A 137 31.55 5.66 31.30
N LEU A 138 30.56 4.96 31.87
CA LEU A 138 30.62 4.50 33.26
C LEU A 138 31.63 3.36 33.47
N ASN A 139 31.82 2.50 32.47
CA ASN A 139 32.73 1.35 32.55
C ASN A 139 33.63 1.30 31.30
N THR A 140 34.70 2.08 31.33
CA THR A 140 35.64 2.21 30.20
C THR A 140 36.28 0.88 29.81
N GLN A 141 36.54 0.01 30.80
CA GLN A 141 37.11 -1.34 30.61
C GLN A 141 36.12 -2.35 29.99
N LEU A 142 34.81 -2.08 29.98
CA LEU A 142 33.85 -3.03 29.43
C LEU A 142 33.99 -3.12 27.91
N ARG A 143 34.14 -4.33 27.38
CA ARG A 143 34.23 -4.56 25.93
C ARG A 143 32.90 -4.22 25.26
N SER A 144 32.97 -3.59 24.09
CA SER A 144 31.79 -3.18 23.31
C SER A 144 30.84 -4.34 23.01
N ASP A 145 31.39 -5.53 22.75
CA ASP A 145 30.63 -6.75 22.45
C ASP A 145 29.76 -7.16 23.64
N GLU A 146 30.28 -6.98 24.86
CA GLU A 146 29.58 -7.32 26.09
C GLU A 146 28.44 -6.34 26.39
N ILE A 147 28.66 -5.04 26.15
CA ILE A 147 27.60 -4.01 26.24
C ILE A 147 26.48 -4.33 25.23
N CYS A 148 26.83 -4.65 23.98
CA CYS A 148 25.86 -5.00 22.94
C CYS A 148 25.04 -6.25 23.32
N LYS A 149 25.69 -7.27 23.90
CA LYS A 149 25.04 -8.47 24.42
C LYS A 149 24.03 -8.13 25.53
N ARG A 150 24.41 -7.26 26.49
CA ARG A 150 23.51 -6.79 27.56
C ARG A 150 22.32 -6.00 27.02
N LEU A 151 22.53 -5.19 25.98
CA LEU A 151 21.48 -4.42 25.31
C LEU A 151 20.63 -5.25 24.33
N LYS A 152 20.99 -6.51 24.09
CA LYS A 152 20.32 -7.42 23.12
C LYS A 152 20.27 -6.80 21.71
N ILE A 153 21.35 -6.16 21.29
CA ILE A 153 21.53 -5.59 19.96
C ILE A 153 22.81 -6.15 19.33
N SER A 154 22.84 -6.31 18.01
CA SER A 154 24.07 -6.69 17.32
C SER A 154 25.02 -5.49 17.28
N LYS A 155 26.33 -5.76 17.31
CA LYS A 155 27.37 -4.73 17.20
C LYS A 155 27.27 -3.99 15.86
N THR A 156 27.04 -4.73 14.78
CA THR A 156 26.88 -4.19 13.43
C THR A 156 25.72 -3.21 13.35
N SER A 157 24.54 -3.58 13.87
CA SER A 157 23.38 -2.69 13.86
C SER A 157 23.60 -1.43 14.70
N LEU A 158 24.23 -1.55 15.88
CA LEU A 158 24.58 -0.38 16.69
C LEU A 158 25.51 0.58 15.93
N PHE A 159 26.52 0.05 15.25
CA PHE A 159 27.47 0.86 14.48
C PHE A 159 26.80 1.55 13.29
N GLU A 160 26.00 0.82 12.53
CA GLU A 160 25.19 1.39 11.44
C GLU A 160 24.26 2.49 11.94
N TRP A 161 23.62 2.30 13.10
CA TRP A 161 22.75 3.31 13.69
C TRP A 161 23.53 4.55 14.13
N LYS A 162 24.72 4.38 14.71
CA LYS A 162 25.59 5.52 15.04
C LYS A 162 26.00 6.29 13.78
N LYS A 163 26.35 5.60 12.71
CA LYS A 163 26.67 6.20 11.41
C LYS A 163 25.47 6.97 10.84
N GLN A 164 24.30 6.34 10.76
CA GLN A 164 23.05 6.99 10.32
C GLN A 164 22.67 8.21 11.17
N LEU A 165 23.01 8.21 12.47
CA LEU A 165 22.79 9.35 13.36
C LEU A 165 23.79 10.49 13.11
N ALA A 166 25.06 10.17 12.87
CA ALA A 166 26.10 11.14 12.52
C ALA A 166 25.83 11.79 11.16
N ASP A 167 25.39 10.99 10.18
CA ASP A 167 25.07 11.44 8.82
C ASP A 167 23.74 12.22 8.74
N GLY A 168 23.06 12.45 9.88
CA GLY A 168 21.79 13.18 9.95
C GLY A 168 20.58 12.45 9.32
N GLN A 169 20.77 11.22 8.84
CA GLN A 169 19.72 10.38 8.24
C GLN A 169 18.67 9.97 9.28
N MET A 170 19.10 9.72 10.52
CA MET A 170 18.21 9.74 11.67
C MET A 170 17.96 11.19 12.07
N LYS A 171 17.03 11.85 11.36
CA LYS A 171 16.44 13.09 11.86
C LYS A 171 16.00 12.80 13.30
N LYS A 172 16.53 13.56 14.27
CA LYS A 172 16.00 13.63 15.64
C LYS A 172 14.52 13.88 15.45
N THR A 173 13.73 12.83 15.48
CA THR A 173 12.30 12.95 15.30
C THR A 173 11.94 13.77 16.53
N LYS A 174 11.55 15.04 16.34
CA LYS A 174 10.90 15.85 17.37
C LYS A 174 9.52 15.24 17.69
N THR A 175 9.42 13.92 17.71
CA THR A 175 8.42 13.20 18.48
C THR A 175 8.75 13.51 19.92
N LEU A 176 7.96 14.43 20.49
CA LEU A 176 7.76 14.41 21.93
C LEU A 176 7.67 12.94 22.37
N ASP A 177 8.48 12.58 23.35
CA ASP A 177 8.44 11.27 23.99
C ASP A 177 6.97 10.87 24.23
N GLU A 178 6.55 9.65 23.90
CA GLU A 178 5.16 9.21 24.05
C GLU A 178 4.66 9.53 25.47
N LYS A 179 5.52 9.30 26.46
CA LYS A 179 5.28 9.64 27.87
C LYS A 179 5.03 11.14 28.07
N ARG A 180 5.85 12.00 27.47
CA ARG A 180 5.68 13.46 27.51
C ARG A 180 4.41 13.89 26.78
N LYS A 181 4.04 13.25 25.66
CA LYS A 181 2.78 13.54 24.95
C LYS A 181 1.57 13.27 25.85
N VAL A 182 1.57 12.15 26.57
CA VAL A 182 0.50 11.79 27.52
C VAL A 182 0.47 12.79 28.68
N GLU A 183 1.63 13.12 29.26
CA GLU A 183 1.73 14.10 30.36
C GLU A 183 1.18 15.48 29.95
N ILE A 184 1.46 15.91 28.72
CA ILE A 184 0.94 17.17 28.16
C ILE A 184 -0.58 17.16 28.03
N VAL A 185 -1.17 16.04 27.60
CA VAL A 185 -2.63 15.91 27.47
C VAL A 185 -3.29 15.87 28.84
N GLN A 186 -2.69 15.19 29.82
CA GLN A 186 -3.18 15.19 31.21
C GLN A 186 -3.14 16.60 31.82
N LYS A 187 -2.02 17.33 31.68
CA LYS A 187 -1.92 18.72 32.14
C LYS A 187 -2.90 19.65 31.42
N TYR A 188 -3.15 19.42 30.14
CA TYR A 188 -4.17 20.15 29.39
C TYR A 188 -5.56 19.95 30.00
N GLU A 189 -5.96 18.70 30.27
CA GLU A 189 -7.26 18.38 30.89
C GLU A 189 -7.39 19.00 32.27
N GLN A 190 -6.34 18.93 33.09
CA GLN A 190 -6.31 19.56 34.40
C GLN A 190 -6.52 21.08 34.31
N ILE A 191 -5.73 21.78 33.49
CA ILE A 191 -5.86 23.24 33.31
C ILE A 191 -7.25 23.60 32.78
N LYS A 192 -7.81 22.79 31.88
CA LYS A 192 -9.14 23.03 31.29
C LYS A 192 -10.25 22.86 32.33
N ASN A 193 -10.15 21.85 33.18
CA ASN A 193 -11.10 21.59 34.27
C ASN A 193 -11.05 22.69 35.32
N GLU A 194 -9.85 23.16 35.69
CA GLU A 194 -9.66 24.24 36.68
C GLU A 194 -10.15 25.61 36.16
N ASN A 195 -10.00 25.88 34.85
CA ASN A 195 -10.22 27.22 34.29
C ASN A 195 -11.46 27.36 33.40
N GLY A 196 -12.26 26.30 33.20
CA GLY A 196 -13.59 26.25 32.57
C GLY A 196 -13.75 26.83 31.15
N LYS A 197 -13.40 28.11 30.95
CA LYS A 197 -13.53 28.90 29.73
C LYS A 197 -12.18 29.32 29.10
N MET A 198 -11.04 28.90 29.64
CA MET A 198 -9.72 29.26 29.09
C MET A 198 -9.54 28.79 27.64
N LYS A 199 -9.01 29.65 26.77
CA LYS A 199 -8.82 29.34 25.34
C LYS A 199 -7.66 28.36 25.16
N ASP A 200 -7.78 27.45 24.19
CA ASP A 200 -6.75 26.43 23.94
C ASP A 200 -5.38 27.05 23.56
N SER A 201 -5.37 28.25 22.97
CA SER A 201 -4.14 29.00 22.67
C SER A 201 -3.42 29.49 23.93
N GLU A 202 -4.14 29.87 24.98
CA GLU A 202 -3.59 30.29 26.27
C GLU A 202 -3.03 29.10 27.03
N ILE A 203 -3.73 27.95 27.01
CA ILE A 203 -3.24 26.70 27.60
C ILE A 203 -1.97 26.23 26.87
N ALA A 204 -1.92 26.34 25.54
CA ALA A 204 -0.73 26.02 24.76
C ALA A 204 0.48 26.88 25.17
N LYS A 205 0.27 28.19 25.41
CA LYS A 205 1.30 29.08 25.94
C LYS A 205 1.77 28.64 27.34
N LYS A 206 0.86 28.30 28.25
CA LYS A 206 1.22 27.78 29.61
C LYS A 206 2.05 26.51 29.54
N LEU A 207 1.72 25.60 28.62
CA LEU A 207 2.45 24.34 28.41
C LEU A 207 3.74 24.51 27.59
N LYS A 208 4.04 25.72 27.10
CA LYS A 208 5.18 26.02 26.20
C LYS A 208 5.17 25.15 24.92
N ILE A 209 4.01 24.98 24.30
CA ILE A 209 3.82 24.18 23.08
C ILE A 209 3.10 25.02 22.03
N CYS A 210 3.41 24.79 20.76
CA CYS A 210 2.68 25.40 19.64
C CYS A 210 1.19 24.98 19.66
N PRO A 211 0.22 25.91 19.54
CA PRO A 211 -1.21 25.58 19.58
C PRO A 211 -1.64 24.47 18.60
N GLY A 212 -1.10 24.49 17.37
CA GLY A 212 -1.40 23.45 16.39
C GLY A 212 -0.92 22.06 16.82
N LYS A 213 0.21 21.98 17.52
CA LYS A 213 0.74 20.71 18.04
C LYS A 213 -0.07 20.18 19.21
N LEU A 214 -0.53 21.06 20.10
CA LEU A 214 -1.43 20.69 21.19
C LEU A 214 -2.74 20.12 20.65
N LEU A 215 -3.31 20.74 19.61
CA LEU A 215 -4.51 20.24 18.94
C LEU A 215 -4.29 18.85 18.33
N GLU A 216 -3.17 18.65 17.65
CA GLU A 216 -2.80 17.34 17.07
C GLU A 216 -2.68 16.25 18.16
N LEU A 217 -2.03 16.56 19.28
CA LEU A 217 -1.87 15.65 20.41
C LEU A 217 -3.22 15.29 21.03
N ARG A 218 -4.11 16.27 21.23
CA ARG A 218 -5.48 16.03 21.73
C ARG A 218 -6.25 15.10 20.78
N LYS A 219 -6.19 15.34 19.47
CA LYS A 219 -6.85 14.50 18.45
C LYS A 219 -6.34 13.06 18.44
N LYS A 220 -5.04 12.85 18.69
CA LYS A 220 -4.39 11.53 18.64
C LYS A 220 -4.56 10.73 19.92
N LEU A 221 -4.56 11.38 21.09
CA LEU A 221 -4.49 10.70 22.38
C LEU A 221 -5.79 10.69 23.17
N GLN A 222 -6.77 11.56 22.86
CA GLN A 222 -8.10 11.40 23.44
C GLN A 222 -8.91 10.39 22.62
N PRO A 223 -9.25 9.20 23.17
CA PRO A 223 -10.09 8.22 22.49
C PRO A 223 -11.47 8.78 22.15
N ASN A 224 -11.92 9.81 22.87
CA ASN A 224 -13.23 10.43 22.69
C ASN A 224 -13.25 11.57 21.66
N TYR A 225 -12.10 12.03 21.12
CA TYR A 225 -12.14 13.08 20.09
C TYR A 225 -12.72 12.56 18.76
N LYS A 226 -12.72 11.24 18.56
CA LYS A 226 -13.43 10.52 17.49
C LYS A 226 -14.75 9.88 17.94
N LYS A 227 -15.18 10.04 19.19
CA LYS A 227 -16.59 9.80 19.47
C LYS A 227 -17.33 10.92 18.77
N ALA A 228 -17.82 10.63 17.57
CA ALA A 228 -19.05 11.24 17.09
C ALA A 228 -19.93 11.38 18.31
N ARG A 229 -20.25 12.63 18.69
CA ARG A 229 -21.23 12.92 19.74
C ARG A 229 -22.32 11.88 19.57
N ALA A 230 -22.60 11.08 20.60
CA ALA A 230 -23.65 10.08 20.51
C ALA A 230 -24.90 10.86 20.12
N PHE A 231 -25.30 10.77 18.84
CA PHE A 231 -26.41 11.54 18.34
C PHE A 231 -27.61 11.17 19.19
N SER A 232 -28.32 12.17 19.71
CA SER A 232 -29.59 11.89 20.38
C SER A 232 -30.49 11.12 19.41
N MET A 233 -31.45 10.34 19.91
CA MET A 233 -32.39 9.63 19.04
C MET A 233 -33.09 10.60 18.07
N GLU A 234 -33.34 11.84 18.49
CA GLU A 234 -33.89 12.90 17.65
C GLU A 234 -32.93 13.36 16.54
N GLU A 235 -31.64 13.53 16.85
CA GLU A 235 -30.63 13.88 15.83
C GLU A 235 -30.46 12.75 14.81
N LYS A 236 -30.52 11.48 15.25
CA LYS A 236 -30.50 10.31 14.35
C LYS A 236 -31.74 10.29 13.44
N GLN A 237 -32.93 10.55 13.99
CA GLN A 237 -34.17 10.64 13.20
C GLN A 237 -34.14 11.78 12.20
N LYS A 238 -33.61 12.96 12.57
CA LYS A 238 -33.41 14.08 11.64
C LYS A 238 -32.46 13.72 10.51
N PHE A 239 -31.39 12.98 10.81
CA PHE A 239 -30.43 12.53 9.82
C PHE A 239 -31.05 11.51 8.85
N ILE A 240 -31.78 10.51 9.35
CA ILE A 240 -32.51 9.53 8.53
C ILE A 240 -33.50 10.25 7.61
N HIS A 241 -34.31 11.18 8.14
CA HIS A 241 -35.26 11.94 7.35
C HIS A 241 -34.59 12.82 6.27
N GLN A 242 -33.43 13.43 6.56
CA GLN A 242 -32.64 14.13 5.54
C GLN A 242 -32.08 13.18 4.49
N PHE A 243 -31.66 11.98 4.89
CA PHE A 243 -31.12 10.96 4.00
C PHE A 243 -32.21 10.42 3.05
N ASP A 244 -33.40 10.12 3.57
CA ASP A 244 -34.56 9.70 2.79
C ASP A 244 -35.01 10.79 1.82
N LYS A 245 -34.95 12.07 2.23
CA LYS A 245 -35.22 13.22 1.34
C LYS A 245 -34.19 13.34 0.21
N ILE A 246 -32.94 12.92 0.43
CA ILE A 246 -31.89 12.91 -0.60
C ILE A 246 -32.05 11.69 -1.52
N ILE A 247 -32.36 10.52 -0.97
CA ILE A 247 -32.61 9.30 -1.74
C ILE A 247 -33.87 9.47 -2.60
N GLY A 248 -34.97 9.96 -2.06
CA GLY A 248 -36.19 10.25 -2.82
C GLY A 248 -35.97 11.26 -3.95
N LYS A 249 -35.08 12.25 -3.75
CA LYS A 249 -34.65 13.17 -4.82
C LYS A 249 -33.80 12.47 -5.89
N LYS A 250 -32.99 11.47 -5.53
CA LYS A 250 -32.19 10.68 -6.47
C LYS A 250 -33.03 9.65 -7.24
N GLU A 251 -34.04 9.06 -6.62
CA GLU A 251 -35.00 8.18 -7.29
C GLU A 251 -35.88 8.96 -8.26
N GLN A 252 -36.34 10.16 -7.90
CA GLN A 252 -37.00 11.05 -8.87
C GLN A 252 -36.08 11.44 -10.04
N GLN A 253 -34.76 11.58 -9.82
CA GLN A 253 -33.80 11.79 -10.90
C GLN A 253 -33.51 10.54 -11.75
N SER A 254 -33.64 9.33 -11.19
CA SER A 254 -33.42 8.07 -11.93
C SER A 254 -34.65 7.68 -12.76
N VAL A 255 -35.87 7.93 -12.26
CA VAL A 255 -37.13 7.76 -13.02
C VAL A 255 -37.14 8.73 -14.21
N VAL A 256 -36.79 10.01 -13.98
CA VAL A 256 -36.66 11.01 -15.06
C VAL A 256 -35.57 10.65 -16.08
N ARG A 257 -34.57 9.83 -15.73
CA ARG A 257 -33.57 9.33 -16.68
C ARG A 257 -34.06 8.14 -17.51
N LYS A 258 -34.85 7.24 -16.93
CA LYS A 258 -35.47 6.12 -17.66
C LYS A 258 -36.48 6.61 -18.68
N ASP A 259 -37.38 7.51 -18.29
CA ASP A 259 -38.39 8.06 -19.20
C ASP A 259 -37.76 8.84 -20.36
N LYS A 260 -36.65 9.56 -20.11
CA LYS A 260 -35.90 10.24 -21.17
C LYS A 260 -35.20 9.29 -22.13
N LEU A 261 -34.70 8.15 -21.63
CA LEU A 261 -34.07 7.14 -22.47
C LEU A 261 -35.12 6.50 -23.39
N GLU A 262 -36.28 6.17 -22.84
CA GLU A 262 -37.38 5.56 -23.58
C GLU A 262 -37.97 6.53 -24.62
N ILE A 263 -38.12 7.81 -24.30
CA ILE A 263 -38.54 8.84 -25.26
C ILE A 263 -37.47 9.04 -26.35
N ALA A 264 -36.18 9.06 -25.98
CA ALA A 264 -35.08 9.21 -26.94
C ALA A 264 -35.01 8.04 -27.93
N GLU A 265 -35.19 6.81 -27.46
CA GLU A 265 -35.24 5.61 -28.30
C GLU A 265 -36.46 5.63 -29.23
N ARG A 266 -37.65 5.98 -28.74
CA ARG A 266 -38.87 6.04 -29.56
C ARG A 266 -38.83 7.09 -30.67
N VAL A 267 -38.14 8.21 -30.43
CA VAL A 267 -38.03 9.30 -31.42
C VAL A 267 -36.78 9.14 -32.30
N GLY A 268 -35.89 8.18 -31.99
CA GLY A 268 -34.65 7.94 -32.75
C GLY A 268 -33.62 9.06 -32.60
N ILE A 269 -33.62 9.80 -31.48
CA ILE A 269 -32.72 10.93 -31.25
C ILE A 269 -31.72 10.58 -30.15
N ASN A 270 -30.44 10.87 -30.37
CA ASN A 270 -29.40 10.67 -29.36
C ASN A 270 -29.63 11.59 -28.13
N LEU A 271 -29.55 11.02 -26.92
CA LEU A 271 -29.70 11.74 -25.64
C LEU A 271 -28.82 12.99 -25.52
N ARG A 272 -27.61 12.99 -26.12
CA ARG A 272 -26.73 14.16 -26.11
C ARG A 272 -27.32 15.34 -26.89
N THR A 273 -28.09 15.07 -27.94
CA THR A 273 -28.76 16.09 -28.74
C THR A 273 -29.90 16.73 -27.95
N ILE A 274 -30.64 15.94 -27.16
CA ILE A 274 -31.71 16.42 -26.28
C ILE A 274 -31.14 17.32 -25.17
N ASP A 275 -30.04 16.92 -24.54
CA ASP A 275 -29.39 17.74 -23.51
C ASP A 275 -28.80 19.04 -24.07
N LYS A 276 -28.25 19.01 -25.30
CA LYS A 276 -27.76 20.21 -26.01
C LYS A 276 -28.90 21.18 -26.35
N TRP A 277 -30.03 20.66 -26.85
CA TRP A 277 -31.22 21.47 -27.11
C TRP A 277 -31.81 22.07 -25.85
N LYS A 278 -31.73 21.37 -24.73
CA LYS A 278 -32.20 21.86 -23.43
C LYS A 278 -31.35 23.01 -22.88
N SER A 279 -30.05 23.07 -23.22
CA SER A 279 -29.19 24.20 -22.87
C SER A 279 -29.33 25.39 -23.82
N GLU A 280 -29.66 25.16 -25.10
CA GLU A 280 -29.73 26.20 -26.12
C GLU A 280 -31.15 26.78 -26.31
N MET A 281 -32.19 25.97 -26.17
CA MET A 281 -33.60 26.36 -26.25
C MET A 281 -34.28 26.03 -24.92
N GLY A 282 -34.54 27.05 -24.09
CA GLY A 282 -35.10 26.87 -22.76
C GLY A 282 -36.26 25.87 -22.72
N LEU A 283 -36.31 25.04 -21.67
CA LEU A 283 -37.20 23.88 -21.46
C LEU A 283 -38.63 24.00 -21.99
N LYS A 284 -39.22 25.21 -21.94
CA LYS A 284 -40.60 25.48 -22.37
C LYS A 284 -40.79 25.33 -23.88
N ILE A 285 -39.80 25.72 -24.69
CA ILE A 285 -39.86 25.62 -26.16
C ILE A 285 -39.72 24.16 -26.59
N LEU A 286 -38.80 23.43 -25.97
CA LEU A 286 -38.59 22.00 -26.23
C LEU A 286 -39.84 21.16 -25.91
N MET A 287 -40.48 21.43 -24.77
CA MET A 287 -41.74 20.76 -24.40
C MET A 287 -42.88 21.11 -25.36
N GLY A 288 -42.93 22.35 -25.88
CA GLY A 288 -43.89 22.75 -26.90
C GLY A 288 -43.72 21.96 -28.21
N LEU A 289 -42.50 21.81 -28.70
CA LEU A 289 -42.20 21.06 -29.92
C LEU A 289 -42.53 19.57 -29.79
N ILE A 290 -42.18 18.96 -28.65
CA ILE A 290 -42.53 17.56 -28.37
C ILE A 290 -44.05 17.37 -28.35
N CYS A 291 -44.79 18.30 -27.74
CA CYS A 291 -46.25 18.25 -27.70
C CYS A 291 -46.85 18.34 -29.12
N VAL A 292 -46.33 19.21 -29.99
CA VAL A 292 -46.76 19.33 -31.39
C VAL A 292 -46.48 18.06 -32.19
N ILE A 293 -45.32 17.44 -32.01
CA ILE A 293 -44.96 16.18 -32.70
C ILE A 293 -45.89 15.04 -32.28
N ILE A 294 -46.17 14.90 -30.97
CA ILE A 294 -47.07 13.87 -30.45
C ILE A 294 -48.50 14.10 -30.97
N CYS A 295 -49.00 15.34 -30.95
CA CYS A 295 -50.32 15.67 -31.49
C CYS A 295 -50.43 15.39 -33.00
N GLN A 296 -49.37 15.64 -33.77
CA GLN A 296 -49.35 15.32 -35.20
C GLN A 296 -49.35 13.80 -35.47
N GLN A 297 -48.67 13.01 -34.64
CA GLN A 297 -48.68 11.55 -34.78
C GLN A 297 -50.03 10.94 -34.40
N ILE A 298 -50.68 11.42 -33.33
CA ILE A 298 -52.03 10.97 -32.96
C ILE A 298 -53.01 11.29 -34.10
N LYS A 299 -52.88 12.46 -34.73
CA LYS A 299 -53.73 12.86 -35.87
C LYS A 299 -53.49 12.01 -37.12
N ARG A 300 -52.28 11.48 -37.33
CA ARG A 300 -51.97 10.55 -38.44
C ARG A 300 -52.51 9.14 -38.20
N HIS A 301 -52.56 8.69 -36.95
CA HIS A 301 -53.08 7.37 -36.60
C HIS A 301 -54.59 7.34 -36.34
N GLY A 302 -55.23 8.50 -36.10
CA GLY A 302 -56.66 8.59 -35.80
C GLY A 302 -57.62 8.50 -37.00
N ASN A 303 -57.16 8.63 -38.24
CA ASN A 303 -58.03 8.64 -39.43
C ASN A 303 -58.22 7.27 -40.12
N GLY A 304 -57.85 6.17 -39.46
CA GLY A 304 -57.77 4.84 -40.09
C GLY A 304 -58.67 3.74 -39.55
N THR A 305 -59.60 4.00 -38.63
CA THR A 305 -60.51 2.96 -38.10
C THR A 305 -61.94 3.21 -38.55
N ASN A 306 -62.22 2.78 -39.78
CA ASN A 306 -63.59 2.66 -40.28
C ASN A 306 -64.24 1.48 -39.56
N VAL A 307 -65.24 1.78 -38.72
CA VAL A 307 -66.01 0.80 -37.95
C VAL A 307 -66.92 0.04 -38.92
N GLN A 308 -66.56 -1.20 -39.27
CA GLN A 308 -67.53 -2.15 -39.80
C GLN A 308 -68.31 -2.73 -38.63
N GLY A 309 -69.56 -2.28 -38.50
CA GLY A 309 -70.54 -2.92 -37.66
C GLY A 309 -70.90 -4.28 -38.25
N ASN A 310 -70.82 -5.32 -37.42
CA ASN A 310 -71.56 -6.55 -37.64
C ASN A 310 -72.54 -6.72 -36.49
N GLU A 311 -73.81 -6.63 -36.87
CA GLU A 311 -74.96 -7.29 -36.26
C GLU A 311 -74.73 -8.80 -36.06
N VAL A 312 -75.74 -9.43 -35.43
CA VAL A 312 -76.00 -10.88 -35.34
C VAL A 312 -75.33 -11.50 -34.10
N GLU A 313 -76.00 -12.17 -33.16
CA GLU A 313 -77.25 -12.94 -33.19
C GLU A 313 -77.85 -13.06 -31.78
N LYS A 314 -79.18 -13.10 -31.70
CA LYS A 314 -79.96 -13.61 -30.56
C LYS A 314 -80.09 -15.13 -30.70
N GLU A 315 -80.10 -15.84 -29.57
CA GLU A 315 -80.68 -17.18 -29.26
C GLU A 315 -79.70 -17.94 -28.33
N LYS A 316 -80.06 -18.52 -27.18
CA LYS A 316 -81.33 -18.94 -26.57
C LYS A 316 -81.26 -18.75 -25.05
#